data_AF-A0A7J0BK34-F1
#
_entry.id   AF-A0A7J0BK34-F1
#
_cell.length_a   1.000
_cell.length_b   1.000
_cell.length_c   1.000
_cell.angle_alpha   90.00
_cell.angle_beta   90.00
_cell.angle_gamma   90.00
#
_symmetry.space_group_name_H-M   'P 1'
#
loop_
_entity.id
_entity.type
_entity.pdbx_description
1 polymer ?
#
loop_
_entity_poly.entity_id
_entity_poly.type
_entity_poly.pdbx_seq_one_letter_code
_entity_poly.pdbx_strand_id
1 'polypeptide(L)'
;MAAEHSTGQDQATCAGVMENLRFGFRVWLGEIRLMLAGIGRRFEVRQLEKRLDQECAQLGRHTAAHLAGTGEEPAAPSFDMIRSARQVQFLEEEIVRLRMEQEQAEVREQATKRNTYAA
;
A
#
# COMPACT_ATOMS: atom_id res chain seq x y z
N MET A 1 -67.09 -13.38 11.47
CA MET A 1 -66.35 -12.10 11.60
C MET A 1 -64.93 -12.47 11.94
N ALA A 2 -64.03 -12.41 10.97
CA ALA A 2 -62.65 -12.86 11.07
C ALA A 2 -61.75 -11.63 11.00
N ALA A 3 -60.98 -11.35 12.06
CA ALA A 3 -59.92 -10.34 12.06
C ALA A 3 -59.06 -10.44 13.32
N GLU A 4 -58.43 -11.58 13.60
CA GLU A 4 -57.34 -11.64 14.58
C GLU A 4 -56.32 -12.66 14.08
N HIS A 5 -55.28 -12.20 13.40
CA HIS A 5 -53.97 -12.85 13.19
C HIS A 5 -53.24 -12.07 12.09
N SER A 6 -52.41 -11.06 12.43
CA SER A 6 -51.39 -10.58 11.48
C SER A 6 -50.25 -9.73 12.07
N THR A 7 -50.39 -9.14 13.26
CA THR A 7 -49.44 -8.10 13.71
C THR A 7 -48.13 -8.63 14.33
N GLY A 8 -48.08 -9.90 14.73
CA GLY A 8 -46.88 -10.49 15.35
C GLY A 8 -45.80 -10.97 14.38
N GLN A 9 -46.17 -11.25 13.12
CA GLN A 9 -45.26 -11.80 12.11
C GLN A 9 -44.38 -10.72 11.45
N ASP A 10 -44.89 -9.49 11.33
CA ASP A 10 -44.21 -8.37 10.66
C ASP A 10 -43.07 -7.74 11.48
N GLN A 11 -43.15 -7.81 12.82
CA GLN A 11 -42.06 -7.31 13.68
C GLN A 11 -40.86 -8.25 13.69
N ALA A 12 -41.08 -9.57 13.64
CA ALA A 12 -40.01 -10.56 13.60
C ALA A 12 -39.25 -10.54 12.27
N THR A 13 -39.95 -10.29 11.15
CA THR A 13 -39.34 -10.18 9.81
C THR A 13 -38.55 -8.88 9.66
N CYS A 14 -39.05 -7.73 10.14
CA CYS A 14 -38.28 -6.49 10.15
C CYS A 14 -37.00 -6.59 11.00
N ALA A 15 -37.07 -7.22 12.18
CA ALA A 15 -35.90 -7.44 13.03
C ALA A 15 -34.85 -8.34 12.35
N GLY A 16 -35.28 -9.44 11.72
CA GLY A 16 -34.38 -10.35 10.98
C GLY A 16 -33.75 -9.71 9.74
N VAL A 17 -34.48 -8.83 9.02
CA VAL A 17 -33.93 -8.07 7.89
C VAL A 17 -32.87 -7.07 8.37
N MET A 18 -33.10 -6.39 9.49
CA MET A 18 -32.14 -5.44 10.05
C MET A 18 -30.87 -6.14 10.57
N GLU A 19 -31.00 -7.32 11.15
CA GLU A 19 -29.86 -8.15 11.54
C GLU A 19 -29.03 -8.61 10.34
N ASN A 20 -29.69 -9.03 9.25
CA ASN A 20 -28.99 -9.39 8.01
C ASN A 20 -28.25 -8.20 7.38
N LEU A 21 -28.85 -7.01 7.38
CA LEU A 21 -28.19 -5.78 6.90
C LEU A 21 -26.99 -5.41 7.78
N ARG A 22 -27.13 -5.52 9.10
CA ARG A 22 -26.04 -5.27 10.06
C ARG A 22 -24.90 -6.28 9.88
N PHE A 23 -25.23 -7.54 9.61
CA PHE A 23 -24.26 -8.58 9.31
C PHE A 23 -23.53 -8.28 8.00
N GLY A 24 -24.26 -8.00 6.92
CA GLY A 24 -23.68 -7.64 5.62
C GLY A 24 -22.78 -6.41 5.71
N PHE A 25 -23.20 -5.38 6.45
CA PHE A 25 -22.40 -4.18 6.68
C PHE A 25 -21.10 -4.47 7.45
N ARG A 26 -21.13 -5.38 8.43
CA ARG A 26 -19.95 -5.79 9.19
C ARG A 26 -18.93 -6.52 8.30
N VAL A 27 -19.41 -7.41 7.43
CA VAL A 27 -18.57 -8.11 6.45
C VAL A 27 -17.93 -7.11 5.49
N TRP A 28 -18.73 -6.20 4.94
CA TRP A 28 -18.26 -5.14 4.04
C TRP A 28 -17.18 -4.24 4.69
N LEU A 29 -17.36 -3.87 5.95
CA LEU A 29 -16.36 -3.10 6.70
C LEU A 29 -15.05 -3.87 6.90
N GLY A 30 -15.14 -5.18 7.10
CA GLY A 30 -13.98 -6.07 7.18
C GLY A 30 -13.19 -6.08 5.87
N GLU A 31 -13.88 -6.19 4.74
CA GLU A 31 -13.26 -6.14 3.41
C GLU A 31 -12.63 -4.77 3.13
N ILE A 32 -13.27 -3.67 3.51
CA ILE A 32 -12.69 -2.32 3.35
C ILE A 32 -11.40 -2.19 4.16
N ARG A 33 -11.35 -2.66 5.40
CA ARG A 33 -10.11 -2.60 6.19
C ARG A 33 -8.97 -3.37 5.52
N LEU A 34 -9.27 -4.52 4.93
CA LEU A 34 -8.29 -5.31 4.18
C LEU A 34 -7.81 -4.57 2.92
N MET A 35 -8.73 -3.97 2.15
CA MET A 35 -8.38 -3.15 0.99
C MET A 35 -7.50 -1.95 1.38
N LEU A 36 -7.87 -1.22 2.44
CA LEU A 36 -7.11 -0.05 2.91
C LEU A 36 -5.70 -0.43 3.36
N ALA A 37 -5.54 -1.59 4.02
CA ALA A 37 -4.21 -2.10 4.39
C ALA A 37 -3.34 -2.38 3.15
N GLY A 38 -3.93 -2.90 2.07
CA GLY A 38 -3.23 -3.09 0.79
C GLY A 38 -2.86 -1.77 0.09
N ILE A 39 -3.76 -0.78 0.14
CA ILE A 39 -3.52 0.56 -0.44
C ILE A 39 -2.39 1.28 0.30
N GLY A 40 -2.32 1.17 1.63
CA GLY A 40 -1.27 1.79 2.45
C GLY A 40 0.13 1.38 2.00
N ARG A 41 0.36 0.09 1.74
CA ARG A 41 1.67 -0.43 1.28
C ARG A 41 2.05 0.07 -0.12
N ARG A 42 1.07 0.19 -1.02
CA ARG A 42 1.31 0.78 -2.36
C ARG A 42 1.66 2.27 -2.26
N PHE A 43 1.04 2.97 -1.31
CA PHE A 43 1.34 4.38 -1.06
C PHE A 43 2.73 4.58 -0.44
N GLU A 44 3.17 3.67 0.42
CA GLU A 44 4.52 3.65 0.99
C GLU A 44 5.59 3.53 -0.09
N VAL A 45 5.48 2.55 -1.00
CA VAL A 45 6.41 2.39 -2.12
C VAL A 45 6.43 3.65 -3.00
N ARG A 46 5.27 4.21 -3.36
CA ARG A 46 5.19 5.45 -4.14
C ARG A 46 5.84 6.65 -3.46
N GLN A 47 5.77 6.72 -2.13
CA GLN A 47 6.44 7.79 -1.39
C GLN A 47 7.96 7.60 -1.40
N LEU A 48 8.45 6.37 -1.28
CA LEU A 48 9.88 6.07 -1.39
C LEU A 48 10.41 6.37 -2.78
N GLU A 49 9.66 6.02 -3.84
CA GLU A 49 10.00 6.38 -5.23
C GLU A 49 10.11 7.90 -5.41
N LYS A 50 9.14 8.66 -4.88
CA LYS A 50 9.21 10.13 -4.93
C LYS A 50 10.43 10.69 -4.19
N ARG A 51 10.82 10.08 -3.07
CA ARG A 51 12.03 10.48 -2.33
C ARG A 51 13.30 10.12 -3.09
N LEU A 52 13.32 8.97 -3.75
CA LEU A 52 14.43 8.54 -4.61
C LEU A 52 14.64 9.54 -5.75
N ASP A 53 13.57 9.95 -6.43
CA ASP A 53 13.64 10.97 -7.49
C ASP A 53 14.23 12.29 -6.98
N GLN A 54 13.87 12.71 -5.76
CA GLN A 54 14.38 13.93 -5.13
C GLN A 54 15.87 13.84 -4.83
N GLU A 55 16.34 12.72 -4.26
CA GLU A 55 17.75 12.49 -3.94
C GLU A 55 18.60 12.36 -5.21
N CYS A 56 18.10 11.67 -6.25
CA CYS A 56 18.76 11.61 -7.57
C CYS A 56 18.89 13.00 -8.19
N ALA A 57 17.82 13.81 -8.14
CA ALA A 57 17.85 15.18 -8.64
C ALA A 57 18.83 16.07 -7.82
N GLN A 58 18.91 15.86 -6.51
CA GLN A 58 19.85 16.56 -5.64
C GLN A 58 21.30 16.19 -5.97
N LEU A 59 21.59 14.90 -6.12
CA LEU A 59 22.90 14.41 -6.51
C LEU A 59 23.30 14.98 -7.88
N GLY A 60 22.38 14.98 -8.86
CA GLY A 60 22.60 15.60 -10.16
C GLY A 60 22.92 17.10 -10.09
N ARG A 61 22.21 17.86 -9.22
CA ARG A 61 22.50 19.28 -8.99
C ARG A 61 23.90 19.50 -8.40
N HIS A 62 24.30 18.69 -7.41
CA HIS A 62 25.65 18.77 -6.84
C HIS A 62 26.72 18.45 -7.89
N THR A 63 26.55 17.37 -8.66
CA THR A 63 27.45 17.00 -9.75
C THR A 63 27.55 18.09 -10.80
N ALA A 64 26.43 18.67 -11.24
CA ALA A 64 26.41 19.75 -12.22
C ALA A 64 27.12 21.02 -11.71
N ALA A 65 26.90 21.38 -10.43
CA ALA A 65 27.59 22.51 -9.81
C ALA A 65 29.11 22.28 -9.72
N HIS A 66 29.54 21.06 -9.40
CA HIS A 66 30.95 20.70 -9.41
C HIS A 66 31.56 20.81 -10.82
N LEU A 67 30.91 20.24 -11.83
CA LEU A 67 31.38 20.28 -13.22
C LEU A 67 31.42 21.70 -13.82
N ALA A 68 30.48 22.57 -13.43
CA ALA A 68 30.46 23.96 -13.90
C ALA A 68 31.58 24.83 -13.27
N GLY A 69 32.08 24.45 -12.10
CA GLY A 69 33.11 25.20 -11.36
C GLY A 69 34.55 24.75 -11.62
N THR A 70 34.77 23.48 -11.99
CA THR A 70 36.10 22.91 -12.24
C THR A 70 36.20 22.42 -13.68
N GLY A 71 36.91 23.18 -14.51
CA GLY A 71 36.91 23.03 -15.97
C GLY A 71 37.27 21.66 -16.52
N GLU A 72 38.04 20.81 -15.84
CA GLU A 72 38.49 19.53 -16.43
C GLU A 72 38.73 18.35 -15.47
N GLU A 73 38.58 18.48 -14.14
CA GLU A 73 38.73 17.34 -13.22
C GLU A 73 37.54 17.16 -12.28
N PRO A 74 37.07 15.91 -12.06
CA PRO A 74 36.06 15.65 -11.04
C PRO A 74 36.69 15.93 -9.67
N ALA A 75 36.24 17.03 -9.03
CA ALA A 75 36.57 17.30 -7.64
C ALA A 75 36.19 16.10 -6.75
N ALA A 76 36.98 15.86 -5.71
CA ALA A 76 36.66 14.82 -4.72
C ALA A 76 35.20 14.97 -4.26
N PRO A 77 34.43 13.86 -4.20
CA PRO A 77 33.00 13.93 -3.93
C PRO A 77 32.77 14.62 -2.59
N SER A 78 31.94 15.66 -2.60
CA SER A 78 31.58 16.38 -1.38
C SER A 78 30.84 15.45 -0.41
N PHE A 79 30.87 15.80 0.88
CA PHE A 79 30.13 15.07 1.91
C PHE A 79 28.65 14.91 1.55
N ASP A 80 28.04 15.95 0.98
CA ASP A 80 26.64 15.94 0.57
C ASP A 80 26.39 14.97 -0.60
N MET A 81 27.31 14.87 -1.57
CA MET A 81 27.21 13.88 -2.65
C MET A 81 27.30 12.44 -2.12
N ILE A 82 28.24 12.17 -1.21
CA ILE A 82 28.38 10.84 -0.60
C ILE A 82 27.13 10.48 0.19
N ARG A 83 26.57 11.44 0.92
CA ARG A 83 25.34 11.27 1.69
C ARG A 83 24.15 10.97 0.77
N SER A 84 23.89 11.78 -0.25
CA SER A 84 22.79 11.54 -1.19
C SER A 84 22.97 10.23 -1.94
N ALA A 85 24.20 9.87 -2.35
CA ALA A 85 24.46 8.58 -2.99
C ALA A 85 24.12 7.39 -2.08
N ARG A 86 24.45 7.45 -0.78
CA ARG A 86 24.04 6.43 0.19
C ARG A 86 22.53 6.37 0.39
N GLN A 87 21.86 7.52 0.40
CA GLN A 87 20.41 7.58 0.53
C GLN A 87 19.71 6.98 -0.71
N VAL A 88 20.22 7.27 -1.91
CA VAL A 88 19.77 6.64 -3.17
C VAL A 88 19.89 5.12 -3.07
N GLN A 89 21.08 4.62 -2.72
CA GLN A 89 21.31 3.17 -2.60
C GLN A 89 20.33 2.52 -1.60
N PHE A 90 20.18 3.11 -0.41
CA PHE A 90 19.25 2.62 0.59
C PHE A 90 17.80 2.59 0.09
N LEU A 91 17.35 3.66 -0.57
CA LEU A 91 15.98 3.76 -1.08
C LEU A 91 15.70 2.74 -2.19
N GLU A 92 16.66 2.49 -3.08
CA GLU A 92 16.55 1.45 -4.12
C GLU A 92 16.41 0.05 -3.51
N GLU A 93 17.29 -0.28 -2.57
CA GLU A 93 17.25 -1.57 -1.85
C GLU A 93 15.91 -1.76 -1.12
N GLU A 94 15.43 -0.72 -0.45
CA GLU A 94 14.18 -0.76 0.31
C GLU A 94 12.94 -0.89 -0.59
N ILE A 95 12.90 -0.18 -1.72
CA ILE A 95 11.81 -0.31 -2.71
C ILE A 95 11.78 -1.73 -3.27
N VAL A 96 12.93 -2.30 -3.63
CA VAL A 96 13.01 -3.67 -4.13
C VAL A 96 12.51 -4.66 -3.08
N ARG A 97 12.98 -4.54 -1.83
CA ARG A 97 12.56 -5.39 -0.71
C ARG A 97 11.04 -5.34 -0.52
N LEU A 98 10.44 -4.15 -0.48
CA LEU A 98 9.00 -3.98 -0.29
C LEU A 98 8.19 -4.56 -1.47
N ARG A 99 8.67 -4.44 -2.71
CA ARG A 99 8.03 -5.05 -3.88
C ARG A 99 8.09 -6.58 -3.83
N MET A 100 9.22 -7.15 -3.42
CA MET A 100 9.35 -8.60 -3.23
C MET A 100 8.41 -9.11 -2.12
N GLU A 101 8.29 -8.38 -1.01
CA GLU A 101 7.34 -8.71 0.06
C GLU A 101 5.88 -8.65 -0.43
N GLN A 102 5.54 -7.69 -1.30
CA GLN A 102 4.21 -7.60 -1.93
C GLN A 102 3.94 -8.81 -2.83
N GLU A 103 4.86 -9.16 -3.73
CA GLU A 103 4.72 -10.31 -4.63
C GLU A 103 4.56 -11.62 -3.83
N GLN A 104 5.36 -11.82 -2.78
CA GLN A 104 5.22 -12.99 -1.91
C GLN A 104 3.87 -13.05 -1.18
N ALA A 105 3.33 -11.91 -0.76
CA ALA A 105 2.01 -11.84 -0.14
C ALA A 105 0.91 -12.24 -1.14
N GLU A 106 1.00 -11.77 -2.39
CA GLU A 106 0.05 -12.11 -3.46
C GLU A 106 0.11 -13.62 -3.79
N VAL A 107 1.31 -14.21 -3.87
CA VAL A 107 1.49 -15.66 -4.08
C VAL A 107 0.86 -16.48 -2.95
N ARG A 108 1.05 -16.07 -1.68
CA ARG A 108 0.44 -16.75 -0.52
C ARG A 108 -1.09 -16.63 -0.52
N GLU A 109 -1.62 -15.49 -0.93
CA GLU A 109 -3.06 -15.28 -1.07
C GLU A 109 -3.65 -16.17 -2.18
N GLN A 110 -2.97 -16.29 -3.31
CA GLN A 110 -3.38 -17.19 -4.39
C GLN A 110 -3.32 -18.67 -3.98
N ALA A 111 -2.28 -19.07 -3.25
CA ALA A 111 -2.14 -20.44 -2.74
C ALA A 111 -3.26 -20.79 -1.74
N THR A 112 -3.60 -19.86 -0.84
CA THR A 112 -4.70 -20.06 0.13
C THR A 112 -6.05 -20.16 -0.57
N LYS A 113 -6.36 -19.29 -1.53
CA LYS A 113 -7.57 -19.37 -2.36
C LYS A 113 -7.63 -20.71 -3.10
N ARG A 114 -6.54 -21.12 -3.77
CA ARG A 114 -6.49 -22.38 -4.52
C ARG A 114 -6.73 -23.61 -3.64
N ASN A 115 -6.29 -23.58 -2.37
CA ASN A 115 -6.51 -24.68 -1.42
C ASN A 115 -7.94 -24.67 -0.82
N THR A 116 -8.57 -23.51 -0.69
CA THR A 116 -9.96 -23.42 -0.18
C THR A 116 -11.02 -23.80 -1.22
N TYR A 117 -10.71 -23.71 -2.53
CA TYR A 117 -11.61 -24.18 -3.59
C TYR A 117 -11.32 -25.61 -4.07
N ALA A 118 -10.28 -26.25 -3.54
CA ALA A 118 -9.92 -27.64 -3.85
C ALA A 118 -10.29 -28.64 -2.74
N ALA A 119 -10.80 -28.14 -1.60
CA ALA A 119 -11.34 -28.90 -0.48
C ALA A 119 -12.87 -28.78 -0.44
#